data_AF-K1XZ91-F1
#
_entry.id   AF-K1XZ91-F1
#
_cell.length_a   1.000
_cell.length_b   1.000
_cell.length_c   1.000
_cell.angle_alpha   90.00
_cell.angle_beta   90.00
_cell.angle_gamma   90.00
#
_symmetry.space_group_name_H-M   'P 1'
#
loop_
_entity.id
_entity.type
_entity.pdbx_description
1 polymer ?
#
loop_
_entity_poly.entity_id
_entity_poly.type
_entity_poly.pdbx_seq_one_letter_code
_entity_poly.pdbx_strand_id
1 'polypeptide(L)'
;MNKAAIQHTQEEYGLRPEAEHFPMMVVLSFVYVCNAGCPNCPYNNSEIRDDYKDAMIMPDEVFHRLADECGTYGSLLRLSGGGEPMLHPK
;
A
#
# COMPACT_ATOMS: atom_id res chain seq x y z
N MET A 1 14.47 37.05 15.63
CA MET A 1 15.18 35.95 14.92
C MET A 1 14.52 35.77 13.56
N ASN A 2 15.16 36.23 12.48
CA ASN A 2 14.70 35.96 11.12
C ASN A 2 14.94 34.48 10.81
N LYS A 3 13.88 33.66 10.83
CA LYS A 3 13.97 32.34 10.20
C LYS A 3 14.11 32.59 8.71
N ALA A 4 15.27 32.27 8.15
CA ALA A 4 15.41 32.15 6.70
C ALA A 4 14.26 31.26 6.19
N ALA A 5 13.57 31.72 5.14
CA ALA A 5 12.45 30.99 4.58
C ALA A 5 12.95 29.62 4.10
N ILE A 6 12.27 28.55 4.51
CA ILE A 6 12.60 27.19 4.10
C ILE A 6 12.38 27.12 2.59
N GLN A 7 13.44 26.81 1.83
CA GLN A 7 13.37 26.67 0.39
C GLN A 7 13.40 25.17 0.04
N HIS A 8 12.22 24.59 -0.19
CA HIS A 8 12.11 23.25 -0.72
C HIS A 8 12.41 23.32 -2.23
N THR A 9 13.61 22.89 -2.65
CA THR A 9 13.97 22.87 -4.07
C THR A 9 13.97 21.44 -4.60
N GLN A 10 12.92 21.14 -5.33
CA GLN A 10 12.86 20.12 -6.36
C GLN A 10 11.94 20.73 -7.42
N GLU A 11 12.55 21.31 -8.47
CA GLU A 11 11.83 22.14 -9.44
C GLU A 11 10.79 21.32 -10.21
N GLU A 12 11.08 20.03 -10.44
CA GLU A 12 10.15 19.06 -10.99
C GLU A 12 10.19 17.75 -10.19
N TYR A 13 9.00 17.22 -9.90
CA TYR A 13 8.82 15.92 -9.27
C TYR A 13 8.41 14.91 -10.34
N GLY A 14 9.34 14.04 -10.72
CA GLY A 14 9.12 12.95 -11.67
C GLY A 14 9.19 11.58 -11.01
N LEU A 15 9.05 10.53 -11.82
CA LEU A 15 9.41 9.19 -11.40
C LEU A 15 10.92 9.13 -11.14
N ARG A 16 11.30 8.37 -10.11
CA ARG A 16 12.72 8.05 -9.91
C ARG A 16 13.19 7.17 -11.08
N PRO A 17 14.45 7.28 -11.53
CA PRO A 17 14.98 6.42 -12.59
C PRO A 17 14.77 4.92 -12.31
N GLU A 18 14.90 4.51 -11.05
CA GLU A 18 14.69 3.13 -10.61
C GLU A 18 13.22 2.67 -10.69
N ALA A 19 12.28 3.61 -10.86
CA ALA A 19 10.85 3.36 -10.98
C ALA A 19 10.32 3.58 -12.42
N GLU A 20 11.20 3.82 -13.40
CA GLU A 20 10.80 4.13 -14.77
C GLU A 20 10.09 2.96 -15.46
N HIS A 21 10.56 1.73 -15.20
CA HIS A 21 10.09 0.52 -15.88
C HIS A 21 9.13 -0.30 -15.00
N PHE A 22 9.34 -0.31 -13.69
CA PHE A 22 8.53 -1.07 -12.74
C PHE A 22 8.59 -0.39 -11.36
N PRO A 23 7.51 -0.41 -10.55
CA PRO A 23 7.51 0.21 -9.23
C PRO A 23 8.54 -0.40 -8.30
N MET A 24 9.29 0.44 -7.59
CA MET A 24 10.24 -0.02 -6.56
C MET A 24 9.56 -0.70 -5.37
N MET A 25 8.28 -0.39 -5.11
CA MET A 25 7.48 -0.97 -4.06
C MET A 25 6.03 -1.15 -4.54
N VAL A 26 5.47 -2.32 -4.29
CA VAL A 26 4.06 -2.60 -4.48
C VAL A 26 3.40 -2.77 -3.11
N VAL A 27 2.42 -1.92 -2.82
CA VAL A 27 1.63 -1.99 -1.59
C VAL A 27 0.40 -2.82 -1.88
N LEU A 28 0.27 -3.96 -1.20
CA LEU A 28 -0.82 -4.90 -1.39
C LEU A 28 -1.85 -4.69 -0.30
N SER A 29 -3.09 -4.39 -0.68
CA SER A 29 -4.26 -4.53 0.20
C SER A 29 -4.57 -6.01 0.39
N PHE A 30 -3.81 -6.66 1.27
CA PHE A 30 -3.80 -8.12 1.40
C PHE A 30 -5.08 -8.67 2.03
N VAL A 31 -5.61 -7.95 3.02
CA VAL A 31 -6.86 -8.24 3.69
C VAL A 31 -7.48 -6.93 4.16
N TYR A 32 -8.81 -6.83 4.12
CA TYR A 32 -9.54 -5.67 4.62
C TYR A 32 -10.12 -5.91 6.02
N VAL A 33 -10.16 -7.14 6.53
CA VAL A 33 -10.56 -7.45 7.91
C VAL A 33 -9.52 -6.91 8.90
N CYS A 34 -9.98 -6.21 9.94
CA CYS A 34 -9.13 -5.68 11.00
C CYS A 34 -9.74 -6.02 12.36
N ASN A 35 -8.89 -6.32 13.35
CA ASN A 35 -9.28 -6.49 14.75
C ASN A 35 -9.07 -5.21 15.58
N ALA A 36 -8.58 -4.14 14.96
CA ALA A 36 -8.37 -2.85 15.59
C ALA A 36 -9.39 -1.81 15.11
N GLY A 37 -10.04 -1.11 16.04
CA GLY A 37 -10.98 -0.01 15.78
C GLY A 37 -10.30 1.36 15.85
N CYS A 38 -9.16 1.51 15.17
CA CYS A 38 -8.33 2.71 15.28
C CYS A 38 -9.10 3.98 14.85
N PRO A 39 -9.15 5.05 15.68
CA PRO A 39 -10.00 6.23 15.40
C PRO A 39 -9.57 7.01 14.16
N ASN A 40 -8.28 6.97 13.81
CA ASN A 40 -7.74 7.65 12.64
C ASN A 40 -7.70 6.77 11.39
N CYS A 41 -8.22 5.55 11.44
CA CYS A 41 -8.24 4.66 10.28
C CYS A 41 -9.40 5.04 9.35
N PRO A 42 -9.12 5.34 8.06
CA PRO A 42 -10.18 5.66 7.09
C PRO A 42 -11.20 4.52 6.95
N TYR A 43 -10.77 3.27 7.13
CA TYR A 43 -11.64 2.09 7.03
C TYR A 43 -12.55 1.86 8.25
N ASN A 44 -12.47 2.73 9.25
CA ASN A 44 -13.35 2.72 10.43
C ASN A 44 -14.16 4.01 10.59
N ASN A 45 -13.73 5.11 9.96
CA ASN A 45 -14.40 6.42 10.05
C ASN A 45 -15.04 6.88 8.73
N SER A 46 -15.11 5.98 7.74
CA SER A 46 -15.77 6.21 6.46
C SER A 46 -16.36 4.91 5.93
N GLU A 47 -17.18 5.01 4.88
CA GLU A 47 -17.83 3.88 4.21
C GLU A 47 -16.93 3.22 3.15
N ILE A 48 -15.64 3.56 3.06
CA ILE A 48 -14.74 3.06 2.00
C ILE A 48 -14.65 1.52 1.96
N ARG A 49 -14.90 0.85 3.09
CA ARG A 49 -14.92 -0.62 3.17
C ARG A 49 -16.06 -1.24 2.36
N ASP A 50 -17.11 -0.48 2.11
CA ASP A 50 -18.29 -0.98 1.41
C ASP A 50 -18.03 -1.24 -0.07
N ASP A 51 -17.05 -0.55 -0.66
CA ASP A 51 -16.64 -0.72 -2.05
C ASP A 51 -15.89 -2.04 -2.31
N TYR A 52 -15.43 -2.73 -1.24
CA TYR A 52 -14.56 -3.91 -1.34
C TYR A 52 -15.18 -5.18 -0.73
N LYS A 53 -16.49 -5.21 -0.48
CA LYS A 53 -17.17 -6.36 0.18
C LYS A 53 -16.92 -7.69 -0.53
N ASP A 54 -16.79 -7.67 -1.85
CA ASP A 54 -16.56 -8.87 -2.67
C ASP A 54 -15.08 -9.26 -2.78
N ALA A 55 -14.16 -8.47 -2.23
CA ALA A 55 -12.71 -8.63 -2.33
C ALA A 55 -12.00 -8.40 -0.99
N MET A 56 -12.62 -8.83 0.12
CA MET A 56 -12.12 -8.60 1.48
C MET A 56 -10.79 -9.32 1.79
N ILE A 57 -10.48 -10.40 1.06
CA ILE A 57 -9.32 -11.27 1.27
C ILE A 57 -8.69 -11.50 -0.11
N MET A 58 -7.38 -11.28 -0.23
CA MET A 58 -6.65 -11.56 -1.47
C MET A 58 -6.60 -13.07 -1.74
N PRO A 59 -6.92 -13.55 -2.95
CA PRO A 59 -6.69 -14.94 -3.30
C PRO A 59 -5.20 -15.29 -3.28
N ASP A 60 -4.87 -16.47 -2.74
CA ASP A 60 -3.50 -16.98 -2.64
C ASP A 60 -2.77 -17.00 -4.00
N GLU A 61 -3.47 -17.42 -5.06
CA GLU A 61 -2.94 -17.44 -6.43
C GLU A 61 -2.56 -16.04 -6.96
N VAL A 62 -3.31 -15.01 -6.55
CA VAL A 62 -3.04 -13.62 -6.93
C VAL A 62 -1.79 -13.14 -6.22
N PHE A 63 -1.67 -13.44 -4.92
CA PHE A 63 -0.48 -13.09 -4.15
C PHE A 63 0.78 -13.72 -4.74
N HIS A 64 0.76 -15.03 -5.03
CA HIS A 64 1.90 -15.73 -5.63
C HIS A 64 2.29 -15.13 -6.98
N ARG A 65 1.30 -14.87 -7.85
CA ARG A 65 1.57 -14.24 -9.16
C ARG A 65 2.22 -12.87 -9.02
N LEU A 66 1.75 -12.05 -8.07
CA LEU A 66 2.34 -10.74 -7.79
C LEU A 66 3.77 -10.87 -7.25
N ALA A 67 4.02 -11.84 -6.37
CA ALA A 67 5.35 -12.11 -5.83
C ALA A 67 6.33 -12.57 -6.91
N ASP A 68 5.92 -13.47 -7.79
CA ASP A 68 6.73 -13.95 -8.91
C ASP A 68 7.10 -12.80 -9.85
N GLU A 69 6.13 -11.97 -10.24
CA GLU A 69 6.36 -10.84 -11.13
C GLU A 69 7.25 -9.78 -10.48
N CYS A 70 6.89 -9.30 -9.28
CA CYS A 70 7.66 -8.30 -8.54
C CYS A 70 9.09 -8.76 -8.22
N GLY A 71 9.26 -10.06 -7.97
CA GLY A 71 10.56 -10.68 -7.72
C GLY A 71 11.54 -10.50 -8.89
N THR A 72 11.05 -10.54 -10.14
CA THR A 72 11.91 -10.34 -11.32
C THR A 72 12.47 -8.92 -11.43
N TYR A 73 11.81 -7.94 -10.81
CA TYR A 73 12.21 -6.53 -10.77
C TYR A 73 12.89 -6.13 -9.46
N GLY A 74 13.01 -7.04 -8.48
CA GLY A 74 13.56 -6.73 -7.16
C GLY A 74 12.69 -5.77 -6.34
N SER A 75 11.40 -5.68 -6.65
CA SER A 75 10.46 -4.77 -5.98
C SER A 75 10.12 -5.24 -4.58
N LEU A 76 9.97 -4.28 -3.66
CA LEU A 76 9.49 -4.58 -2.32
C LEU A 76 7.98 -4.84 -2.35
N LEU A 77 7.56 -5.98 -1.78
CA LEU A 77 6.16 -6.19 -1.43
C LEU A 77 5.88 -5.69 -0.01
N ARG A 78 4.95 -4.75 0.11
CA ARG A 78 4.47 -4.27 1.41
C ARG A 78 3.05 -4.77 1.64
N LEU A 79 2.91 -5.72 2.57
CA LEU A 79 1.61 -6.21 3.02
C LEU A 79 1.00 -5.20 3.99
N SER A 80 -0.10 -4.58 3.58
CA SER A 80 -0.80 -3.55 4.33
C SER A 80 -2.25 -3.48 3.83
N GLY A 81 -2.99 -2.42 4.12
CA GLY A 81 -4.29 -2.15 3.51
C GLY A 81 -5.25 -1.56 4.54
N GLY A 82 -6.54 -1.83 4.35
CA GLY A 82 -7.57 -1.49 5.34
C GLY A 82 -7.79 -2.54 6.43
N GLY A 83 -6.98 -3.59 6.46
CA GLY A 83 -7.03 -4.68 7.42
C GLY A 83 -5.71 -4.96 8.11
N GLU A 84 -5.74 -5.92 9.03
CA GLU A 84 -4.59 -6.46 9.74
C GLU A 84 -4.08 -7.71 8.99
N PRO A 85 -2.87 -7.68 8.37
CA PRO A 85 -2.35 -8.78 7.56
C PRO A 85 -2.38 -10.15 8.24
N MET A 86 -2.17 -10.19 9.55
CA MET A 86 -2.17 -11.44 10.32
C MET A 86 -3.56 -12.09 10.48
N LEU A 87 -4.63 -11.44 10.00
CA LEU A 87 -5.99 -12.01 9.94
C LEU A 87 -6.32 -12.67 8.60
N HIS A 88 -5.41 -12.63 7.63
CA HIS A 88 -5.54 -13.43 6.42
C HIS A 88 -5.52 -14.92 6.80
N PRO A 89 -6.45 -15.76 6.30
CA PRO A 89 -6.57 -17.15 6.74
C PRO A 89 -5.47 -18.09 6.20
N LYS A 90 -4.60 -17.58 5.33
CA LYS A 90 -3.55 -18.33 4.64
C LYS A 90 -2.27 -17.52 4.55
#